data_AF-A0A0C2FZ56-F1
#
_entry.id   AF-A0A0C2FZ56-F1
#
_cell.length_a   1.000
_cell.length_b   1.000
_cell.length_c   1.000
_cell.angle_alpha   90.00
_cell.angle_beta   90.00
_cell.angle_gamma   90.00
#
_symmetry.space_group_name_H-M   'P 1'
#
loop_
_entity.id
_entity.type
_entity.pdbx_description
1 polymer ?
#
loop_
_entity_poly.entity_id
_entity_poly.type
_entity_poly.pdbx_seq_one_letter_code
_entity_poly.pdbx_strand_id
1 'polypeptide(L)'
;FERQKALQVLKHEFELLIRFEEETYDLWGLYQQAVVGNINVPKLDYFDPVEKSWMWGWIKGNMKWHAWNRCKGECCEYVLDRMTKQEAALAYIEGVRSLEERLPNLIEDWKDDQDPRIPDRNRYVPEEEREEVARITREAKAARRSVICVASSHCSASP
;
A
#
# COMPACT_ATOMS: atom_id res chain seq x y z
N PHE A 1 -7.39 26.93 10.31
CA PHE A 1 -7.65 26.92 8.85
C PHE A 1 -6.39 26.68 8.02
N GLU A 2 -5.34 27.52 8.10
CA GLU A 2 -4.12 27.30 7.28
C GLU A 2 -3.35 26.01 7.62
N ARG A 3 -3.26 25.67 8.91
CA ARG A 3 -2.57 24.45 9.38
C ARG A 3 -3.25 23.15 8.90
N GLN A 4 -4.58 23.15 8.73
CA GLN A 4 -5.32 22.00 8.15
C GLN A 4 -5.12 21.89 6.64
N LYS A 5 -5.08 23.02 5.91
CA LYS A 5 -4.72 23.02 4.48
C LYS A 5 -3.29 22.52 4.27
N ALA A 6 -2.32 22.96 5.06
CA ALA A 6 -0.94 22.49 4.96
C ALA A 6 -0.79 20.98 5.23
N LEU A 7 -1.51 20.44 6.22
CA LEU A 7 -1.55 19.00 6.48
C LEU A 7 -2.24 18.21 5.36
N GLN A 8 -3.30 18.76 4.74
CA GLN A 8 -3.94 18.15 3.57
C GLN A 8 -3.03 18.17 2.34
N VAL A 9 -2.27 19.25 2.11
CA VAL A 9 -1.30 19.38 1.02
C VAL A 9 -0.20 18.32 1.14
N LEU A 10 0.40 18.16 2.34
CA LEU A 10 1.41 17.12 2.60
C LEU A 10 0.88 15.69 2.45
N LYS A 11 -0.40 15.45 2.79
CA LYS A 11 -1.02 14.13 2.66
C LYS A 11 -1.03 13.65 1.22
N HIS A 12 -1.25 14.54 0.24
CA HIS A 12 -1.31 14.15 -1.17
C HIS A 12 0.05 14.02 -1.85
N GLU A 13 1.07 14.75 -1.38
CA GLU A 13 2.40 14.77 -2.02
C GLU A 13 3.17 13.44 -1.90
N PHE A 14 2.96 12.68 -0.81
CA PHE A 14 3.72 11.46 -0.52
C PHE A 14 2.87 10.19 -0.50
N GLU A 15 1.56 10.29 -0.76
CA GLU A 15 0.62 9.16 -0.64
C GLU A 15 1.04 7.98 -1.54
N LEU A 16 1.56 8.22 -2.76
CA LEU A 16 2.06 7.13 -3.62
C LEU A 16 3.21 6.35 -2.97
N LEU A 17 4.13 7.04 -2.29
CA LEU A 17 5.24 6.39 -1.61
C LEU A 17 4.77 5.64 -0.36
N ILE A 18 3.77 6.18 0.35
CA ILE A 18 3.14 5.52 1.49
C ILE A 18 2.44 4.23 1.03
N ARG A 19 1.63 4.30 -0.04
CA ARG A 19 0.94 3.12 -0.61
C ARG A 19 1.91 2.07 -1.11
N PHE A 20 2.98 2.49 -1.78
CA PHE A 20 4.03 1.56 -2.18
C PHE A 20 4.68 0.89 -0.97
N GLU A 21 5.00 1.63 0.10
CA GLU A 21 5.55 1.03 1.31
C GLU A 21 4.58 0.01 1.93
N GLU A 22 3.27 0.32 1.98
CA GLU A 22 2.23 -0.58 2.47
C GLU A 22 2.19 -1.91 1.71
N GLU A 23 2.28 -1.89 0.37
CA GLU A 23 2.35 -3.10 -0.47
C GLU A 23 3.60 -3.95 -0.19
N THR A 24 4.67 -3.35 0.33
CA THR A 24 5.95 -4.05 0.53
C THR A 24 6.10 -4.68 1.92
N TYR A 25 5.16 -4.48 2.86
CA TYR A 25 5.32 -5.03 4.21
C TYR A 25 5.38 -6.56 4.24
N ASP A 26 4.56 -7.25 3.45
CA ASP A 26 4.60 -8.71 3.36
C ASP A 26 5.93 -9.20 2.78
N LEU A 27 6.42 -8.52 1.74
CA LEU A 27 7.75 -8.80 1.16
C LEU A 27 8.86 -8.58 2.18
N TRP A 28 8.75 -7.54 3.00
CA TRP A 28 9.70 -7.31 4.10
C TRP A 28 9.69 -8.46 5.10
N GLY A 29 8.51 -8.97 5.47
CA GLY A 29 8.38 -10.12 6.37
C GLY A 29 9.03 -11.38 5.80
N LEU A 30 8.76 -11.68 4.52
CA LEU A 30 9.37 -12.80 3.80
C LEU A 30 10.89 -12.66 3.69
N TYR A 31 11.39 -11.46 3.41
CA TYR A 31 12.83 -11.17 3.37
C TYR A 31 13.48 -11.46 4.72
N GLN A 32 12.89 -10.99 5.83
CA GLN A 32 13.42 -11.27 7.17
C GLN A 32 13.39 -12.77 7.50
N GLN A 33 12.31 -13.46 7.15
CA GLN A 33 12.21 -14.91 7.34
C GLN A 33 13.28 -15.66 6.52
N ALA A 34 13.54 -15.25 5.28
CA ALA A 34 14.55 -15.88 4.42
C ALA A 34 15.98 -15.68 4.94
N VAL A 35 16.29 -14.48 5.46
CA VAL A 35 17.65 -14.13 5.92
C VAL A 35 17.87 -14.61 7.36
N VAL A 36 17.03 -14.16 8.27
CA VAL A 36 17.19 -14.37 9.72
C VAL A 36 16.57 -15.70 10.14
N GLY A 37 15.40 -16.04 9.59
CA GLY A 37 14.56 -17.14 10.06
C GLY A 37 13.46 -16.60 10.97
N ASN A 38 13.01 -17.41 11.93
CA ASN A 38 11.92 -17.04 12.82
C ASN A 38 12.17 -15.72 13.54
N ILE A 39 11.10 -14.93 13.65
CA ILE A 39 11.11 -13.68 14.42
C ILE A 39 11.63 -13.90 15.84
N ASN A 40 12.63 -13.09 16.19
CA ASN A 40 13.33 -13.14 17.48
C ASN A 40 13.32 -11.79 18.20
N VAL A 41 12.57 -10.82 17.68
CA VAL A 41 12.41 -9.49 18.25
C VAL A 41 11.07 -9.44 18.99
N PRO A 42 11.02 -8.99 20.26
CA PRO A 42 9.76 -8.85 20.98
C PRO A 42 8.86 -7.82 20.28
N LYS A 43 7.55 -8.03 20.36
CA LYS A 43 6.59 -7.02 19.91
C LYS A 43 6.75 -5.78 20.79
N LEU A 44 6.89 -4.60 20.17
CA LEU A 44 6.95 -3.35 20.92
C LEU A 44 5.58 -3.09 21.57
N ASP A 45 5.55 -2.86 22.89
CA ASP A 45 4.31 -2.59 23.61
C ASP A 45 3.93 -1.12 23.50
N TYR A 46 2.62 -0.86 23.43
CA TYR A 46 1.98 0.38 22.99
C TYR A 46 1.98 1.48 24.08
N PHE A 47 2.37 1.11 25.31
CA PHE A 47 2.24 1.93 26.51
C PHE A 47 3.59 2.14 27.20
N ASP A 48 4.66 2.43 26.46
CA ASP A 48 5.87 2.95 27.11
C ASP A 48 5.61 4.40 27.56
N PRO A 49 5.53 4.68 28.89
CA PRO A 49 5.26 6.01 29.41
C PRO A 49 6.41 7.01 29.15
N VAL A 50 7.57 6.53 28.67
CA VAL A 50 8.76 7.33 28.39
C VAL A 50 8.87 7.70 26.90
N GLU A 51 8.22 6.95 26.01
CA GLU A 51 8.47 7.04 24.57
C GLU A 51 7.81 8.27 23.95
N LYS A 52 8.63 9.29 23.65
CA LYS A 52 8.28 10.42 22.77
C LYS A 52 8.34 10.01 21.29
N SER A 53 7.82 8.83 20.96
CA SER A 53 7.96 8.24 19.63
C SER A 53 6.96 8.85 18.66
N TRP A 54 7.49 9.26 17.52
CA TRP A 54 6.77 9.77 16.37
C TRP A 54 5.93 8.62 15.80
N MET A 55 4.63 8.62 16.15
CA MET A 55 3.59 7.61 15.88
C MET A 55 3.70 6.89 14.52
N TRP A 56 4.14 7.58 13.47
CA TRP A 56 4.35 7.03 12.13
C TRP A 56 5.49 6.01 12.00
N GLY A 57 6.67 6.24 12.61
CA GLY A 57 7.77 5.27 12.57
C GLY A 57 7.41 3.97 13.30
N TRP A 58 6.59 4.10 14.33
CA TRP A 58 6.10 3.01 15.14
C TRP A 58 4.99 2.19 14.46
N ILE A 59 4.02 2.82 13.78
CA ILE A 59 2.99 2.10 12.99
C ILE A 59 3.70 1.23 11.93
N LYS A 60 4.69 1.81 11.23
CA LYS A 60 5.49 1.11 10.23
C LYS A 60 6.29 -0.05 10.82
N GLY A 61 6.91 0.15 11.98
CA GLY A 61 7.64 -0.89 12.71
C GLY A 61 6.75 -2.06 13.11
N ASN A 62 5.55 -1.77 13.62
CA ASN A 62 4.58 -2.81 14.00
C ASN A 62 4.03 -3.58 12.80
N MET A 63 3.75 -2.92 11.68
CA MET A 63 3.31 -3.61 10.45
C MET A 63 4.37 -4.58 9.93
N LYS A 64 5.64 -4.15 9.94
CA LYS A 64 6.80 -4.99 9.61
C LYS A 64 6.91 -6.19 10.57
N TRP A 65 6.83 -5.94 11.88
CA TRP A 65 6.85 -7.00 12.89
C TRP A 65 5.73 -8.03 12.64
N HIS A 66 4.50 -7.57 12.37
CA HIS A 66 3.37 -8.44 12.07
C HIS A 66 3.55 -9.24 10.79
N ALA A 67 4.10 -8.63 9.74
CA ALA A 67 4.41 -9.33 8.49
C ALA A 67 5.42 -10.47 8.70
N TRP A 68 6.50 -10.21 9.45
CA TRP A 68 7.47 -11.26 9.76
C TRP A 68 6.89 -12.33 10.70
N ASN A 69 6.07 -11.94 11.68
CA ASN A 69 5.44 -12.88 12.60
C ASN A 69 4.45 -13.82 11.89
N ARG A 70 3.77 -13.38 10.82
CA ARG A 70 2.89 -14.25 10.01
C ARG A 70 3.65 -15.43 9.39
N CYS A 71 4.92 -15.26 9.03
CA CYS A 71 5.75 -16.34 8.47
C CYS A 71 6.04 -17.48 9.46
N LYS A 72 5.84 -17.26 10.78
CA LYS A 72 6.05 -18.28 11.81
C LYS A 72 4.96 -19.36 11.83
N GLY A 73 3.82 -19.15 11.15
CA GLY A 73 2.77 -20.17 10.98
C GLY A 73 1.78 -20.33 12.14
N GLU A 74 1.86 -19.53 13.21
CA GLU A 74 0.98 -19.67 14.40
C GLU A 74 -0.47 -19.15 14.18
N CYS A 75 -0.84 -18.71 12.97
CA CYS A 75 -2.16 -18.12 12.69
C CYS A 75 -3.18 -19.06 12.03
N CYS A 76 -2.88 -20.36 11.89
CA CYS A 76 -3.80 -21.33 11.29
C CYS A 76 -4.01 -22.52 12.23
N GLU A 77 -5.27 -22.88 12.46
CA GLU A 77 -5.74 -24.00 13.31
C GLU A 77 -5.25 -25.40 12.87
N TYR A 78 -4.51 -25.47 11.74
CA TYR A 78 -3.90 -26.69 11.22
C TYR A 78 -2.39 -26.55 11.23
N VAL A 79 -1.71 -27.55 11.79
CA VAL A 79 -0.25 -27.71 11.90
C VAL A 79 0.39 -27.72 10.50
N LEU A 80 0.56 -26.54 9.91
CA LEU A 80 1.46 -26.33 8.80
C LEU A 80 2.83 -25.96 9.37
N ASP A 81 3.84 -26.70 8.95
CA ASP A 81 5.22 -26.55 9.40
C ASP A 81 5.68 -25.09 9.25
N ARG A 82 6.58 -24.64 10.14
CA ARG A 82 7.08 -23.26 10.11
C ARG A 82 7.70 -22.97 8.74
N MET A 83 7.41 -21.81 8.15
CA MET A 83 7.99 -21.41 6.87
C MET A 83 9.52 -21.46 6.96
N THR A 84 10.14 -22.32 6.16
CA THR A 84 11.59 -22.44 6.07
C THR A 84 12.20 -21.22 5.39
N LYS A 85 13.52 -21.04 5.54
CA LYS A 85 14.24 -19.95 4.87
C LYS A 85 14.14 -20.06 3.34
N GLN A 86 14.18 -21.29 2.81
CA GLN A 86 14.08 -21.57 1.39
C GLN A 86 12.69 -21.25 0.84
N GLU A 87 11.63 -21.67 1.53
CA GLU A 87 10.25 -21.32 1.15
C GLU A 87 10.02 -19.81 1.19
N ALA A 88 10.50 -19.14 2.26
CA ALA A 88 10.42 -17.69 2.37
C ALA A 88 11.16 -16.97 1.22
N ALA A 89 12.33 -17.47 0.81
CA ALA A 89 13.08 -16.92 -0.31
C ALA A 89 12.34 -17.07 -1.65
N LEU A 90 11.74 -18.25 -1.90
CA LEU A 90 10.94 -18.49 -3.09
C LEU A 90 9.68 -17.60 -3.12
N ALA A 91 8.95 -17.54 -2.00
CA ALA A 91 7.78 -16.68 -1.85
C ALA A 91 8.12 -15.19 -1.98
N TYR A 92 9.29 -14.76 -1.50
CA TYR A 92 9.78 -13.39 -1.70
C TYR A 92 10.00 -13.09 -3.19
N ILE A 93 10.70 -13.98 -3.92
CA ILE A 93 10.96 -13.79 -5.35
C ILE A 93 9.66 -13.74 -6.15
N GLU A 94 8.73 -14.66 -5.87
CA GLU A 94 7.40 -14.66 -6.50
C GLU A 94 6.60 -13.39 -6.17
N GLY A 95 6.62 -12.98 -4.90
CA GLY A 95 5.96 -11.76 -4.44
C GLY A 95 6.51 -10.50 -5.10
N VAL A 96 7.83 -10.39 -5.27
CA VAL A 96 8.47 -9.28 -6.01
C VAL A 96 8.03 -9.27 -7.47
N ARG A 97 8.07 -10.42 -8.16
CA ARG A 97 7.63 -10.53 -9.56
C ARG A 97 6.16 -10.15 -9.72
N SER A 98 5.30 -10.64 -8.83
CA SER A 98 3.87 -10.29 -8.81
C SER A 98 3.66 -8.80 -8.56
N LEU A 99 4.43 -8.20 -7.64
CA LEU A 99 4.34 -6.77 -7.39
C LEU A 99 4.80 -5.98 -8.62
N GLU A 100 5.91 -6.33 -9.26
CA GLU A 100 6.39 -5.70 -10.50
C GLU A 100 5.34 -5.73 -11.61
N GLU A 101 4.65 -6.85 -11.79
CA GLU A 101 3.57 -6.99 -12.78
C GLU A 101 2.35 -6.12 -12.46
N ARG A 102 1.95 -6.06 -11.18
CA ARG A 102 0.75 -5.30 -10.74
C ARG A 102 1.02 -3.81 -10.55
N LEU A 103 2.27 -3.41 -10.32
CA LEU A 103 2.66 -2.06 -9.94
C LEU A 103 2.15 -0.96 -10.90
N PRO A 104 2.20 -1.11 -12.23
CA PRO A 104 1.65 -0.11 -13.14
C PRO A 104 0.15 0.16 -12.92
N ASN A 105 -0.63 -0.90 -12.68
CA ASN A 105 -2.07 -0.78 -12.43
C ASN A 105 -2.33 -0.16 -11.05
N LEU A 106 -1.58 -0.58 -10.03
CA LEU A 106 -1.67 -0.01 -8.68
C LEU A 106 -1.37 1.49 -8.68
N ILE A 107 -0.35 1.93 -9.42
CA ILE A 107 -0.01 3.35 -9.54
C ILE A 107 -1.20 4.14 -10.13
N GLU A 108 -1.85 3.62 -11.16
CA GLU A 108 -3.01 4.30 -11.75
C GLU A 108 -4.23 4.31 -10.82
N ASP A 109 -4.43 3.26 -10.04
CA ASP A 109 -5.49 3.22 -9.02
C ASP A 109 -5.21 4.17 -7.86
N TRP A 110 -3.96 4.26 -7.37
CA TRP A 110 -3.60 5.22 -6.33
C TRP A 110 -3.68 6.67 -6.82
N LYS A 111 -3.40 6.93 -8.10
CA LYS A 111 -3.65 8.24 -8.71
C LYS A 111 -5.15 8.53 -8.84
N ASP A 112 -5.97 7.52 -9.15
CA ASP A 112 -7.44 7.68 -9.14
C ASP A 112 -7.93 8.06 -7.75
N ASP A 113 -7.46 7.38 -6.70
CA ASP A 113 -7.87 7.60 -5.31
C ASP A 113 -7.47 9.01 -4.80
N GLN A 114 -6.54 9.68 -5.46
CA GLN A 114 -6.13 11.06 -5.16
C GLN A 114 -6.91 12.11 -5.97
N ASP A 115 -7.69 11.72 -6.97
CA ASP A 115 -8.45 12.66 -7.78
C ASP A 115 -9.76 13.06 -7.06
N PRO A 116 -9.98 14.34 -6.73
CA PRO A 116 -11.17 14.78 -5.99
C PRO A 116 -12.48 14.57 -6.77
N ARG A 117 -12.41 14.29 -8.08
CA ARG A 117 -13.59 13.97 -8.92
C ARG A 117 -14.01 12.51 -8.79
N ILE A 118 -13.14 11.65 -8.29
CA ILE A 118 -13.39 10.22 -8.14
C ILE A 118 -13.88 9.98 -6.70
N PRO A 119 -15.08 9.38 -6.52
CA PRO A 119 -15.58 9.06 -5.19
C PRO A 119 -14.61 8.14 -4.42
N ASP A 120 -14.46 8.38 -3.11
CA ASP A 120 -13.65 7.51 -2.24
C ASP A 120 -14.14 6.05 -2.33
N ARG A 121 -13.24 5.15 -2.72
CA ARG A 121 -13.50 3.72 -2.90
C ARG A 121 -14.01 3.04 -1.62
N ASN A 122 -13.68 3.57 -0.45
CA ASN A 122 -14.08 3.00 0.84
C ASN A 122 -15.38 3.62 1.40
N ARG A 123 -15.99 4.57 0.69
CA ARG A 123 -17.26 5.18 1.10
C ARG A 123 -18.40 4.16 1.00
N TYR A 124 -19.27 4.15 2.00
CA TYR A 124 -20.55 3.43 1.92
C TYR A 124 -21.46 4.06 0.84
N VAL A 125 -21.95 3.24 -0.08
CA VAL A 125 -22.89 3.62 -1.15
C VAL A 125 -24.18 2.80 -1.00
N PRO A 126 -25.33 3.45 -0.78
CA PRO A 126 -26.64 2.78 -0.79
C PRO A 126 -26.91 2.04 -2.10
N GLU A 127 -27.71 0.98 -2.06
CA GLU A 127 -27.98 0.14 -3.24
C GLU A 127 -28.57 0.96 -4.39
N GLU A 128 -29.46 1.90 -4.09
CA GLU A 128 -30.11 2.74 -5.10
C GLU A 128 -29.14 3.66 -5.85
N GLU A 129 -28.01 4.01 -5.22
CA GLU A 129 -27.00 4.92 -5.77
C GLU A 129 -25.82 4.19 -6.42
N ARG A 130 -25.72 2.85 -6.30
CA ARG A 130 -24.55 2.10 -6.76
C ARG A 130 -24.28 2.27 -8.25
N GLU A 131 -25.31 2.17 -9.09
CA GLU A 131 -25.17 2.27 -10.54
C GLU A 131 -24.73 3.67 -10.97
N GLU A 132 -25.32 4.70 -10.35
CA GLU A 132 -25.00 6.11 -10.60
C GLU A 132 -23.56 6.42 -10.18
N VAL A 133 -23.18 6.02 -8.97
CA VAL A 133 -21.81 6.20 -8.47
C VAL A 133 -20.80 5.42 -9.31
N ALA A 134 -21.14 4.21 -9.75
CA ALA A 134 -20.29 3.43 -10.65
C ALA A 134 -20.11 4.10 -12.02
N ARG A 135 -21.16 4.71 -12.57
CA ARG A 135 -21.08 5.48 -13.82
C ARG A 135 -20.17 6.70 -13.66
N ILE A 136 -20.43 7.53 -12.65
CA ILE A 136 -19.63 8.73 -12.34
C ILE A 136 -18.16 8.35 -12.14
N THR A 137 -17.90 7.30 -11.37
CA THR A 137 -16.54 6.80 -11.11
C THR A 137 -15.84 6.39 -12.40
N ARG A 138 -16.51 5.65 -13.28
CA ARG A 138 -15.94 5.20 -14.56
C ARG A 138 -15.60 6.38 -15.48
N GLU A 139 -16.50 7.35 -15.58
CA GLU A 139 -16.30 8.55 -16.40
C GLU A 139 -15.15 9.41 -15.85
N ALA A 140 -15.09 9.63 -14.54
CA ALA A 140 -14.03 10.40 -13.90
C ALA A 140 -12.65 9.71 -14.07
N LYS A 141 -12.57 8.38 -13.88
CA LYS A 141 -11.35 7.59 -14.13
C LYS A 141 -10.90 7.70 -15.58
N ALA A 142 -11.81 7.55 -16.54
CA ALA A 142 -11.51 7.66 -17.96
C ALA A 142 -10.99 9.06 -18.32
N ALA A 143 -11.63 10.11 -17.78
CA ALA A 143 -11.22 11.50 -17.99
C ALA A 143 -9.83 11.81 -17.40
N ARG A 144 -9.48 11.26 -16.24
CA ARG A 144 -8.12 11.43 -15.67
C ARG A 144 -7.07 10.73 -16.53
N ARG A 145 -7.34 9.47 -16.91
CA ARG A 145 -6.40 8.62 -17.65
C ARG A 145 -6.20 9.11 -19.10
N SER A 146 -7.20 9.74 -19.72
CA SER A 146 -7.11 10.27 -21.09
C SER A 146 -6.24 11.52 -21.23
N VAL A 147 -6.14 12.35 -20.19
CA VAL A 147 -5.32 13.59 -20.20
C VAL A 147 -3.82 13.29 -20.36
N ILE A 148 -3.36 12.12 -19.92
CA ILE A 148 -1.95 11.70 -20.04
C ILE A 148 -1.56 11.44 -21.51
N CYS A 149 -2.49 11.04 -22.39
CA CYS A 149 -2.19 10.82 -23.81
C CYS A 149 -1.97 12.13 -24.60
N VAL A 150 -2.53 13.26 -24.16
CA VAL A 150 -2.42 14.55 -24.86
C VAL A 150 -1.10 15.25 -24.54
N ALA A 151 -0.55 15.06 -23.34
CA ALA A 151 0.74 15.63 -22.96
C ALA A 151 1.93 14.98 -23.71
N SER A 152 1.85 13.67 -24.01
CA SER A 152 2.91 12.95 -24.74
C SER A 152 2.97 13.26 -26.24
N SER A 153 1.93 13.87 -26.81
CA SER A 153 1.85 14.21 -28.24
C SER A 153 2.30 15.64 -28.56
N HIS A 154 2.54 16.48 -27.55
CA HIS A 154 3.04 17.85 -27.73
C HIS A 154 4.57 17.98 -27.70
N CYS A 155 5.33 16.94 -27.37
CA CYS A 155 6.81 16.99 -27.33
C CYS A 155 7.49 16.61 -28.67
N SER A 156 6.74 16.25 -29.71
CA SER A 156 7.32 15.80 -31.00
C SER A 156 7.23 16.83 -32.13
N ALA A 157 6.79 18.06 -31.84
CA ALA A 157 6.66 19.11 -32.84
C ALA A 157 7.36 20.38 -32.37
N SER A 158 8.65 20.46 -32.64
CA SER A 158 9.32 21.74 -32.90
C SER A 158 10.30 21.52 -34.06
N PRO A 159 10.19 22.31 -35.15
CA PRO A 159 11.03 22.19 -36.33
C PRO A 159 12.49 22.59 -36.08
#